data_AF-A0A7K0FDI1-F1
#
_entry.id   AF-A0A7K0FDI1-F1
#
_cell.length_a   1.000
_cell.length_b   1.000
_cell.length_c   1.000
_cell.angle_alpha   90.00
_cell.angle_beta   90.00
_cell.angle_gamma   90.00
#
_symmetry.space_group_name_H-M   'P 1'
#
loop_
_entity.id
_entity.type
_entity.pdbx_description
1 polymer ?
#
loop_
_entity_poly.entity_id
_entity_poly.type
_entity_poly.pdbx_seq_one_letter_code
_entity_poly.pdbx_strand_id
1 'polypeptide(L)'
;MNKATKIQMEWIEVGFEPSSWEDGGWIPFEFLPDNFDIGCLDGKHYKENDVVKTMVRPKALQGLEYLYTWIEKEKWQVVDTWDDDRKIIVWDGDEQAFEAVCEFGPIGEMNYADTLARAKLIAFAPKMYRELVNIFEKYDKGTDTYKRLEKIIKQITL
;
A
#
# COMPACT_ATOMS: atom_id res chain seq x y z
N MET A 1 8.11 1.65 11.45
CA MET A 1 8.07 3.12 11.62
C MET A 1 6.76 3.63 11.05
N ASN A 2 6.03 4.50 11.75
CA ASN A 2 4.73 4.99 11.28
C ASN A 2 4.87 6.21 10.34
N LYS A 3 3.80 6.54 9.60
CA LYS A 3 3.75 7.66 8.63
C LYS A 3 4.16 9.00 9.24
N ALA A 4 3.59 9.32 10.39
CA ALA A 4 3.85 10.59 11.08
C ALA A 4 5.32 10.71 11.49
N THR A 5 5.91 9.63 12.00
CA THR A 5 7.32 9.57 12.38
C THR A 5 8.24 9.77 11.18
N LYS A 6 8.00 9.12 10.03
CA LYS A 6 8.83 9.37 8.84
C LYS A 6 8.70 10.81 8.36
N ILE A 7 7.47 11.34 8.24
CA ILE A 7 7.26 12.73 7.81
C ILE A 7 8.02 13.70 8.72
N GLN A 8 7.92 13.52 10.03
CA GLN A 8 8.64 14.34 10.99
C GLN A 8 10.17 14.19 10.85
N MET A 9 10.68 12.97 10.65
CA MET A 9 12.11 12.73 10.44
C MET A 9 12.64 13.40 9.16
N GLU A 10 11.93 13.30 8.04
CA GLU A 10 12.36 13.93 6.78
C GLU A 10 12.36 15.45 6.87
N TRP A 11 11.39 16.03 7.58
CA TRP A 11 11.38 17.47 7.84
C TRP A 11 12.57 17.88 8.72
N ILE A 12 12.87 17.13 9.79
CA ILE A 12 14.02 17.38 10.65
C ILE A 12 15.33 17.27 9.85
N GLU A 13 15.43 16.31 8.93
CA GLU A 13 16.61 16.12 8.09
C GLU A 13 16.89 17.31 7.16
N VAL A 14 15.84 17.98 6.67
CA VAL A 14 15.97 19.23 5.91
C VAL A 14 16.08 20.48 6.81
N GLY A 15 16.15 20.31 8.13
CA GLY A 15 16.36 21.40 9.08
C GLY A 15 15.10 22.18 9.45
N PHE A 16 13.91 21.57 9.34
CA PHE A 16 12.65 22.19 9.75
C PHE A 16 11.80 21.25 10.62
N GLU A 17 11.06 21.79 11.57
CA GLU A 17 10.12 20.99 12.37
C GLU A 17 8.73 21.62 12.30
N PRO A 18 7.86 21.18 11.37
CA PRO A 18 6.53 21.73 11.23
C PRO A 18 5.66 21.38 12.44
N SER A 19 4.84 22.33 12.90
CA SER A 19 3.85 22.09 13.95
C SER A 19 2.68 21.21 13.49
N SER A 20 2.41 21.17 12.19
CA SER A 20 1.38 20.35 11.55
C SER A 20 1.68 20.17 10.06
N TRP A 21 1.12 19.13 9.46
CA TRP A 21 1.26 18.83 8.03
C TRP A 21 0.02 18.08 7.50
N GLU A 22 -0.22 18.20 6.19
CA GLU A 22 -1.22 17.41 5.48
C GLU A 22 -0.70 16.01 5.12
N ASP A 23 -1.56 15.19 4.53
CA ASP A 23 -1.18 13.89 3.98
C ASP A 23 -0.02 14.00 2.99
N GLY A 24 0.96 13.08 3.11
CA GLY A 24 2.17 13.14 2.31
C GLY A 24 3.21 14.17 2.78
N GLY A 25 2.94 14.86 3.91
CA GLY A 25 3.89 15.76 4.57
C GLY A 25 3.90 17.18 4.01
N TRP A 26 2.84 17.59 3.30
CA TRP A 26 2.74 18.94 2.73
C TRP A 26 2.47 20.00 3.80
N ILE A 27 3.15 21.13 3.69
CA ILE A 27 2.90 22.34 4.48
C ILE A 27 2.78 23.58 3.56
N PRO A 28 2.10 24.64 3.99
CA PRO A 28 2.15 25.93 3.31
C PRO A 28 3.57 26.47 3.21
N PHE A 29 3.96 26.97 2.03
CA PHE A 29 5.30 27.54 1.81
C PHE A 29 5.61 28.70 2.79
N GLU A 30 4.60 29.49 3.12
CA GLU A 30 4.66 30.60 4.08
C GLU A 30 5.02 30.19 5.51
N PHE A 31 5.03 28.89 5.83
CA PHE A 31 5.47 28.40 7.15
C PHE A 31 6.99 28.22 7.23
N LEU A 32 7.70 28.23 6.09
CA LEU A 32 9.14 28.14 6.08
C LEU A 32 9.79 29.48 6.44
N PRO A 33 10.96 29.48 7.12
CA PRO A 33 11.78 30.67 7.27
C PRO A 33 12.19 31.27 5.92
N ASP A 34 12.31 32.59 5.84
CA ASP A 34 12.68 33.30 4.59
C ASP A 34 14.00 32.83 3.95
N ASN A 35 14.91 32.29 4.77
CA ASN A 35 16.23 31.82 4.34
C ASN A 35 16.32 30.28 4.24
N PHE A 36 15.19 29.58 4.20
CA PHE A 36 15.17 28.13 4.13
C PHE A 36 15.70 27.62 2.77
N ASP A 37 16.54 26.59 2.78
CA ASP A 37 17.03 25.97 1.54
C ASP A 37 15.92 25.10 0.90
N ILE A 38 15.34 25.62 -0.17
CA ILE A 38 14.25 24.96 -0.89
C ILE A 38 14.74 23.89 -1.88
N GLY A 39 16.05 23.73 -2.08
CA GLY A 39 16.62 22.80 -3.08
C GLY A 39 16.22 21.34 -2.84
N CYS A 40 15.95 20.98 -1.59
CA CYS A 40 15.53 19.64 -1.15
C CYS A 40 14.01 19.45 -1.10
N LEU A 41 13.22 20.45 -1.52
CA LEU A 41 11.77 20.43 -1.44
C LEU A 41 11.10 20.22 -2.82
N ASP A 42 9.99 19.50 -2.80
CA ASP A 42 8.99 19.50 -3.87
C ASP A 42 7.95 20.59 -3.59
N GLY A 43 7.42 21.19 -4.65
CA GLY A 43 6.35 22.18 -4.58
C GLY A 43 5.12 21.78 -5.39
N LYS A 44 3.93 22.05 -4.86
CA LYS A 44 2.66 21.99 -5.59
C LYS A 44 1.95 23.34 -5.51
N HIS A 45 1.32 23.75 -6.60
CA HIS A 45 0.55 24.98 -6.66
C HIS A 45 -0.93 24.66 -6.90
N TYR A 46 -1.80 25.36 -6.18
CA TYR A 46 -3.24 25.26 -6.40
C TYR A 46 -3.89 26.63 -6.24
N LYS A 47 -5.10 26.77 -6.77
CA LYS A 47 -5.85 28.01 -6.78
C LYS A 47 -7.05 27.88 -5.86
N GLU A 48 -7.15 28.76 -4.87
CA GLU A 48 -8.25 28.78 -3.90
C GLU A 48 -8.77 30.22 -3.80
N ASN A 49 -10.06 30.45 -4.10
CA ASN A 49 -10.69 31.78 -4.08
C ASN A 49 -9.89 32.85 -4.84
N ASP A 50 -9.45 32.52 -6.05
CA ASP A 50 -8.59 33.35 -6.91
C ASP A 50 -7.16 33.66 -6.42
N VAL A 51 -6.75 33.09 -5.28
CA VAL A 51 -5.40 33.19 -4.76
C VAL A 51 -4.61 31.93 -5.10
N VAL A 52 -3.40 32.10 -5.64
CA VAL A 52 -2.45 30.99 -5.86
C VAL A 52 -1.77 30.68 -4.53
N LYS A 53 -1.93 29.44 -4.07
CA LYS A 53 -1.26 28.90 -2.89
C LYS A 53 -0.17 27.91 -3.29
N THR A 54 0.90 27.89 -2.52
CA THR A 54 2.04 27.00 -2.73
C THR A 54 2.23 26.14 -1.49
N MET A 55 2.27 24.83 -1.68
CA MET A 55 2.60 23.87 -0.64
C MET A 55 3.92 23.21 -0.99
N VAL A 56 4.66 22.85 0.05
CA VAL A 56 5.98 22.24 -0.06
C VAL A 56 6.13 21.04 0.85
N ARG A 57 7.04 20.14 0.50
CA ARG A 57 7.47 19.00 1.31
C ARG A 57 8.89 18.57 0.96
N PRO A 58 9.60 17.80 1.81
CA PRO A 58 10.83 17.12 1.42
C PRO A 58 10.64 16.20 0.20
N LYS A 59 11.55 16.26 -0.77
CA LYS A 59 11.58 15.37 -1.95
C LYS A 59 11.59 13.88 -1.59
N ALA A 60 12.23 13.54 -0.47
CA ALA A 60 12.28 12.17 0.03
C ALA A 60 10.89 11.60 0.43
N LEU A 61 9.87 12.46 0.55
CA LEU A 61 8.48 12.06 0.79
C LEU A 61 7.68 11.86 -0.51
N GLN A 62 8.29 11.99 -1.68
CA GLN A 62 7.62 11.79 -2.96
C GLN A 62 7.02 10.38 -3.06
N GLY A 63 5.74 10.29 -3.48
CA GLY A 63 4.99 9.03 -3.53
C GLY A 63 4.24 8.65 -2.25
N LEU A 64 4.51 9.29 -1.10
CA LEU A 64 3.79 9.01 0.16
C LEU A 64 2.37 9.57 0.21
N GLU A 65 2.03 10.45 -0.71
CA GLU A 65 0.68 11.03 -0.85
C GLU A 65 -0.33 10.06 -1.48
N TYR A 66 0.15 9.06 -2.22
CA TYR A 66 -0.69 8.04 -2.87
C TYR A 66 -0.73 6.70 -2.11
N LEU A 67 0.17 6.51 -1.15
CA LEU A 67 0.21 5.34 -0.27
C LEU A 67 -0.69 5.57 0.95
N TYR A 68 -2.00 5.32 0.79
CA TYR A 68 -2.90 5.07 1.94
C TYR A 68 -2.49 3.83 2.75
N THR A 69 -1.67 2.96 2.17
CA THR A 69 -1.08 1.80 2.82
C THR A 69 0.38 2.08 3.12
N TRP A 70 0.63 2.63 4.31
CA TRP A 70 1.91 2.44 4.97
C TRP A 70 2.07 0.98 5.35
N ILE A 71 2.45 0.17 4.37
CA ILE A 71 3.76 -0.48 4.29
C ILE A 71 4.53 -0.64 5.59
N GLU A 72 3.96 -1.10 6.71
CA GLU A 72 4.78 -1.42 7.86
C GLU A 72 5.69 -2.57 7.43
N LYS A 73 6.95 -2.28 7.15
CA LYS A 73 7.95 -3.32 6.86
C LYS A 73 7.85 -4.41 7.92
N GLU A 74 7.87 -5.66 7.45
CA GLU A 74 7.64 -6.89 8.22
C GLU A 74 6.17 -7.21 8.58
N LYS A 75 5.21 -6.35 8.20
CA LYS A 75 3.77 -6.66 8.25
C LYS A 75 3.17 -6.68 6.87
N TRP A 76 2.57 -7.81 6.54
CA TRP A 76 1.85 -7.99 5.30
C TRP A 76 0.54 -7.22 5.31
N GLN A 77 0.29 -6.45 4.27
CA GLN A 77 -0.86 -5.56 4.15
C GLN A 77 -1.54 -5.72 2.81
N VAL A 78 -2.83 -5.41 2.77
CA VAL A 78 -3.62 -5.40 1.54
C VAL A 78 -3.52 -4.03 0.91
N VAL A 79 -3.14 -3.99 -0.37
CA VAL A 79 -3.02 -2.77 -1.16
C VAL A 79 -3.99 -2.86 -2.34
N ASP A 80 -4.86 -1.87 -2.48
CA ASP A 80 -5.73 -1.66 -3.64
C ASP A 80 -5.04 -0.66 -4.57
N THR A 81 -4.53 -1.12 -5.71
CA THR A 81 -3.82 -0.28 -6.68
C THR A 81 -4.84 0.37 -7.62
N TRP A 82 -4.74 1.69 -7.81
CA TRP A 82 -5.67 2.50 -8.60
C TRP A 82 -5.12 2.89 -9.99
N ASP A 83 -4.30 2.03 -10.60
CA ASP A 83 -3.83 2.21 -11.98
C ASP A 83 -4.85 1.65 -13.01
N ASP A 84 -4.56 1.82 -14.30
CA ASP A 84 -5.39 1.36 -15.44
C ASP A 84 -5.82 -0.11 -15.33
N ASP A 85 -5.02 -0.94 -14.65
CA ASP A 85 -5.41 -2.25 -14.15
C ASP A 85 -5.57 -2.19 -12.63
N ARG A 86 -6.79 -1.94 -12.14
CA ARG A 86 -7.07 -2.06 -10.71
C ARG A 86 -6.65 -3.47 -10.25
N LYS A 87 -5.89 -3.57 -9.17
CA LYS A 87 -5.43 -4.84 -8.61
C LYS A 87 -5.47 -4.77 -7.09
N ILE A 88 -5.85 -5.87 -6.45
CA ILE A 88 -5.64 -6.03 -5.00
C ILE A 88 -4.41 -6.91 -4.84
N ILE A 89 -3.40 -6.41 -4.13
CA ILE A 89 -2.16 -7.14 -3.84
C ILE A 89 -1.95 -7.26 -2.33
N VAL A 90 -1.14 -8.24 -1.92
CA VAL A 90 -0.67 -8.36 -0.53
C VAL A 90 0.83 -8.14 -0.52
N TRP A 91 1.30 -7.16 0.24
CA TRP A 91 2.68 -6.67 0.19
C TRP A 91 3.16 -6.34 1.60
N ASP A 92 4.43 -6.62 1.92
CA ASP A 92 5.07 -6.27 3.19
C ASP A 92 6.05 -5.07 3.09
N GLY A 93 6.09 -4.39 1.94
CA GLY A 93 6.99 -3.29 1.65
C GLY A 93 8.29 -3.66 0.92
N ASP A 94 8.66 -4.93 0.85
CA ASP A 94 9.85 -5.42 0.13
C ASP A 94 9.50 -6.53 -0.90
N GLU A 95 8.54 -7.40 -0.59
CA GLU A 95 8.09 -8.50 -1.45
C GLU A 95 6.57 -8.54 -1.62
N GLN A 96 6.10 -8.77 -2.84
CA GLN A 96 4.69 -9.14 -3.06
C GLN A 96 4.46 -10.60 -2.63
N ALA A 97 3.39 -10.86 -1.88
CA ALA A 97 3.09 -12.19 -1.36
C ALA A 97 2.87 -13.20 -2.51
N PHE A 98 2.28 -12.72 -3.61
CA PHE A 98 1.87 -13.47 -4.78
C PHE A 98 1.70 -12.53 -5.99
N GLU A 99 1.36 -13.04 -7.17
CA GLU A 99 0.72 -12.25 -8.24
C GLU A 99 -0.54 -11.53 -7.70
N ALA A 100 -1.12 -10.60 -8.47
CA ALA A 100 -2.29 -9.88 -8.01
C ALA A 100 -3.42 -10.83 -7.58
N VAL A 101 -4.00 -10.61 -6.40
CA VAL A 101 -5.12 -11.42 -5.86
C VAL A 101 -6.31 -11.37 -6.81
N CYS A 102 -6.39 -10.32 -7.63
CA CYS A 102 -7.22 -10.23 -8.83
C CYS A 102 -6.58 -9.22 -9.81
N GLU A 103 -6.61 -9.53 -11.10
CA GLU A 103 -6.51 -8.53 -12.18
C GLU A 103 -7.93 -8.16 -12.60
N PHE A 104 -8.32 -6.90 -12.41
CA PHE A 104 -9.64 -6.43 -12.88
C PHE A 104 -9.60 -6.24 -14.42
N GLY A 105 -9.62 -7.36 -15.15
CA GLY A 105 -9.86 -7.39 -16.60
C GLY A 105 -11.35 -7.57 -16.95
N PRO A 106 -11.73 -7.44 -18.24
CA PRO A 106 -13.13 -7.59 -18.70
C PRO A 106 -13.71 -9.01 -18.54
N ILE A 107 -12.92 -9.97 -18.05
CA ILE A 107 -13.28 -11.36 -17.86
C ILE A 107 -12.78 -11.78 -16.48
N GLY A 108 -13.62 -11.71 -15.44
CA GLY A 108 -13.23 -12.18 -14.11
C GLY A 108 -14.14 -11.74 -12.97
N GLU A 109 -15.29 -12.40 -12.86
CA GLU A 109 -16.36 -12.16 -11.89
C GLU A 109 -15.97 -12.48 -10.43
N MET A 110 -15.20 -11.63 -9.77
CA MET A 110 -15.18 -11.59 -8.29
C MET A 110 -15.59 -10.19 -7.83
N ASN A 111 -16.63 -10.12 -6.99
CA ASN A 111 -17.00 -8.83 -6.40
C ASN A 111 -15.83 -8.33 -5.53
N TYR A 112 -15.62 -7.02 -5.55
CA TYR A 112 -14.50 -6.36 -4.85
C TYR A 112 -14.44 -6.72 -3.35
N ALA A 113 -15.58 -6.94 -2.70
CA ALA A 113 -15.64 -7.27 -1.27
C ALA A 113 -15.06 -8.66 -0.96
N ASP A 114 -15.33 -9.66 -1.80
CA ASP A 114 -14.79 -11.01 -1.65
C ASP A 114 -13.28 -11.05 -1.89
N THR A 115 -12.80 -10.29 -2.89
CA THR A 115 -11.37 -10.15 -3.17
C THR A 115 -10.64 -9.49 -2.01
N LEU A 116 -11.22 -8.43 -1.45
CA LEU A 116 -10.67 -7.73 -0.29
C LEU A 116 -10.64 -8.62 0.95
N ALA A 117 -11.69 -9.41 1.19
CA ALA A 117 -11.76 -10.35 2.31
C ALA A 117 -10.66 -11.43 2.21
N ARG A 118 -10.45 -12.00 1.02
CA ARG A 118 -9.38 -12.97 0.77
C ARG A 118 -7.99 -12.37 0.95
N ALA A 119 -7.76 -11.18 0.42
CA ALA A 119 -6.48 -10.50 0.58
C ALA A 119 -6.17 -10.23 2.06
N LYS A 120 -7.18 -9.84 2.85
CA LYS A 120 -7.02 -9.67 4.30
C LYS A 120 -6.63 -10.96 5.00
N LEU A 121 -7.25 -12.09 4.64
CA LEU A 121 -6.89 -13.41 5.19
C LEU A 121 -5.44 -13.80 4.84
N ILE A 122 -5.03 -13.58 3.59
CA ILE A 122 -3.65 -13.86 3.15
C ILE A 122 -2.65 -12.99 3.91
N ALA A 123 -2.96 -11.71 4.11
CA ALA A 123 -2.11 -10.78 4.86
C ALA A 123 -1.85 -11.23 6.31
N PHE A 124 -2.77 -11.97 6.94
CA PHE A 124 -2.54 -12.52 8.29
C PHE A 124 -1.50 -13.66 8.32
N ALA A 125 -1.42 -14.48 7.26
CA ALA A 125 -0.56 -15.67 7.24
C ALA A 125 0.00 -16.02 5.84
N PRO A 126 0.79 -15.13 5.21
CA PRO A 126 1.16 -15.29 3.80
C PRO A 126 2.17 -16.41 3.56
N LYS A 127 3.07 -16.67 4.52
CA LYS A 127 3.99 -17.82 4.44
C LYS A 127 3.25 -19.15 4.42
N MET A 128 2.26 -19.31 5.32
CA MET A 128 1.43 -20.52 5.37
C MET A 128 0.58 -20.68 4.10
N TYR A 129 0.07 -19.57 3.56
CA TYR A 129 -0.65 -19.58 2.29
C TYR A 129 0.27 -19.96 1.11
N ARG A 130 1.49 -19.39 1.00
CA ARG A 130 2.50 -19.79 0.00
C ARG A 130 2.82 -21.28 0.09
N GLU A 131 3.03 -21.81 1.29
CA GLU A 131 3.25 -23.24 1.49
C GLU A 131 2.05 -24.08 1.02
N LEU A 132 0.82 -23.68 1.35
CA LEU A 132 -0.38 -24.36 0.87
C LEU A 132 -0.49 -24.34 -0.66
N VAL A 133 -0.28 -23.20 -1.32
CA VAL A 133 -0.31 -23.10 -2.79
C VAL A 133 0.77 -23.98 -3.40
N ASN A 134 2.00 -23.93 -2.89
CA ASN A 134 3.09 -24.80 -3.35
C ASN A 134 2.77 -26.29 -3.17
N ILE A 135 2.08 -26.66 -2.08
CA ILE A 135 1.56 -28.01 -1.89
C ILE A 135 0.54 -28.31 -2.99
N PHE A 136 -0.45 -27.45 -3.22
CA PHE A 136 -1.49 -27.68 -4.23
C PHE A 136 -0.97 -27.74 -5.67
N GLU A 137 0.01 -26.92 -6.04
CA GLU A 137 0.63 -26.94 -7.37
C GLU A 137 1.43 -28.22 -7.62
N LYS A 138 2.07 -28.75 -6.56
CA LYS A 138 2.83 -30.00 -6.61
C LYS A 138 1.95 -31.25 -6.48
N TYR A 139 0.70 -31.09 -6.03
CA TYR A 139 -0.25 -32.18 -5.91
C TYR A 139 -1.00 -32.41 -7.22
N ASP A 140 -0.94 -33.65 -7.72
CA ASP A 140 -1.73 -34.06 -8.86
C ASP A 140 -3.22 -34.02 -8.52
N LYS A 141 -3.95 -33.10 -9.19
CA LYS A 141 -5.39 -32.84 -9.01
C LYS A 141 -6.26 -34.08 -9.26
N GLY A 142 -5.71 -35.11 -9.92
CA GLY A 142 -6.39 -36.39 -10.16
C GLY A 142 -6.45 -37.32 -8.93
N THR A 143 -5.64 -37.07 -7.89
CA THR A 143 -5.52 -37.98 -6.75
C THR A 143 -6.65 -37.83 -5.72
N ASP A 144 -7.03 -38.95 -5.11
CA ASP A 144 -8.07 -39.00 -4.07
C ASP A 144 -7.72 -38.14 -2.84
N THR A 145 -6.43 -38.00 -2.54
CA THR A 145 -5.91 -37.13 -1.49
C THR A 145 -6.19 -35.65 -1.78
N TYR A 146 -6.01 -35.19 -3.02
CA TYR A 146 -6.33 -33.82 -3.42
C TYR A 146 -7.81 -33.51 -3.22
N LYS A 147 -8.70 -34.40 -3.69
CA LYS A 147 -10.17 -34.24 -3.55
C LYS A 147 -10.60 -34.18 -2.08
N ARG A 148 -9.97 -34.98 -1.21
CA ARG A 148 -10.23 -34.95 0.23
C ARG A 148 -9.76 -33.65 0.89
N LEU A 149 -8.56 -33.18 0.55
CA LEU A 149 -8.01 -31.91 1.04
C LEU A 149 -8.87 -30.72 0.59
N GLU A 150 -9.27 -30.69 -0.68
CA GLU A 150 -10.14 -29.65 -1.23
C GLU A 150 -11.49 -29.60 -0.49
N LYS A 151 -12.07 -30.77 -0.18
CA LYS A 151 -13.32 -30.88 0.59
C LYS A 151 -13.17 -30.36 2.02
N ILE A 152 -12.07 -30.70 2.70
CA ILE A 152 -11.80 -30.24 4.07
C ILE A 152 -11.67 -28.71 4.11
N ILE A 153 -10.91 -28.12 3.19
CA ILE A 153 -10.76 -26.65 3.13
C ILE A 153 -12.11 -25.98 2.88
N LYS A 154 -12.87 -26.44 1.88
CA LYS A 154 -14.22 -25.92 1.59
C LYS A 154 -15.15 -25.96 2.80
N GLN A 155 -15.02 -26.93 3.70
CA GLN A 155 -15.82 -27.02 4.93
C GLN A 155 -15.37 -26.06 6.05
N ILE A 156 -14.12 -25.59 6.02
CA ILE A 156 -13.56 -24.73 7.07
C ILE A 156 -13.66 -23.25 6.67
N THR A 157 -13.64 -22.94 5.36
CA THR A 157 -13.66 -21.56 4.83
C THR A 157 -15.00 -21.03 4.33
N LEU A 158 -16.04 -21.87 4.20
CA LEU A 158 -17.41 -21.50 3.81
C LEU A 158 -18.39 -21.93 4.90
#